data_AF-E2BW78-F1
#
_entry.id   AF-E2BW78-F1
#
_cell.length_a   1.000
_cell.length_b   1.000
_cell.length_c   1.000
_cell.angle_alpha   90.00
_cell.angle_beta   90.00
_cell.angle_gamma   90.00
#
_symmetry.space_group_name_H-M   'P 1'
#
loop_
_entity.id
_entity.type
_entity.pdbx_description
1 polymer ?
#
loop_
_entity_poly.entity_id
_entity_poly.type
_entity_poly.pdbx_seq_one_letter_code
_entity_poly.pdbx_strand_id
1 'polypeptide(L)'
;MVGYYDYLSPSLLIIEPGLVKTVLQTNFASFHENCRKVDPKLDPLVAYNPFFSTGEKWMTGRKRLTYAFSSMRLKTLLESVKLVCAEFEGFLDKKLGKAAKVELELKSLFSRYTAQVNGYHDKVETIFTKYNGQPKNHSKRWIR
;
A
#
# COMPACT_ATOMS: atom_id res chain seq x y z
N MET A 1 -27.58 -13.41 -1.49
CA MET A 1 -26.31 -14.13 -1.77
C MET A 1 -26.56 -15.11 -2.90
N VAL A 2 -25.55 -15.37 -3.74
CA VAL A 2 -25.66 -16.27 -4.91
C VAL A 2 -24.53 -17.29 -4.85
N GLY A 3 -24.85 -18.57 -5.01
CA GLY A 3 -23.84 -19.64 -5.10
C GLY A 3 -23.25 -19.73 -6.51
N TYR A 4 -21.95 -19.96 -6.60
CA TYR A 4 -21.25 -20.21 -7.86
C TYR A 4 -20.07 -21.16 -7.64
N TYR A 5 -19.44 -21.62 -8.70
CA TYR A 5 -18.18 -22.38 -8.61
C TYR A 5 -17.01 -21.50 -9.04
N ASP A 6 -16.03 -21.35 -8.16
CA ASP A 6 -14.71 -20.79 -8.50
C ASP A 6 -13.81 -21.94 -8.93
N TYR A 7 -13.62 -22.10 -10.25
CA TYR A 7 -13.07 -23.30 -10.87
C TYR A 7 -13.81 -24.56 -10.42
N LEU A 8 -13.23 -25.36 -9.53
CA LEU A 8 -13.80 -26.60 -9.01
C LEU A 8 -14.34 -26.46 -7.58
N SER A 9 -14.21 -25.27 -6.99
CA SER A 9 -14.54 -25.02 -5.58
C SER A 9 -15.89 -24.30 -5.46
N PRO A 10 -16.88 -24.85 -4.74
CA PRO A 10 -18.12 -24.13 -4.47
C PRO A 10 -17.83 -22.85 -3.67
N SER A 11 -18.44 -21.75 -4.08
CA SER A 11 -18.18 -20.39 -3.58
C SER A 11 -19.48 -19.60 -3.42
N LEU A 12 -19.49 -18.62 -2.52
CA LEU A 12 -20.64 -17.76 -2.25
C LEU A 12 -20.32 -16.31 -2.59
N LEU A 13 -21.11 -15.72 -3.48
CA LEU A 13 -21.09 -14.30 -3.77
C LEU A 13 -22.02 -13.55 -2.80
N ILE A 14 -21.41 -12.76 -1.91
CA ILE A 14 -22.11 -11.96 -0.90
C ILE A 14 -22.29 -10.55 -1.45
N ILE A 15 -23.56 -10.15 -1.68
CA ILE A 15 -23.92 -8.85 -2.27
C ILE A 15 -24.66 -7.97 -1.25
N GLU A 16 -25.40 -8.59 -0.33
CA GLU A 16 -26.19 -7.87 0.67
C GLU A 16 -25.29 -7.17 1.70
N PRO A 17 -25.42 -5.84 1.90
CA PRO A 17 -24.54 -5.08 2.80
C PRO A 17 -24.51 -5.61 4.23
N GLY A 18 -25.65 -6.08 4.75
CA GLY A 18 -25.73 -6.68 6.08
C GLY A 18 -24.85 -7.91 6.22
N LEU A 19 -24.86 -8.79 5.21
CA LEU A 19 -24.03 -9.99 5.18
C LEU A 19 -22.56 -9.67 4.90
N VAL A 20 -22.27 -8.67 4.05
CA VAL A 20 -20.90 -8.17 3.83
C VAL A 20 -20.31 -7.70 5.16
N LYS A 21 -21.07 -6.92 5.95
CA LYS A 21 -20.65 -6.50 7.29
C LYS A 21 -20.44 -7.70 8.23
N THR A 22 -21.34 -8.68 8.21
CA THR A 22 -21.17 -9.88 9.03
C THR A 22 -19.86 -10.60 8.71
N VAL A 23 -19.54 -10.79 7.43
CA VAL A 23 -18.34 -11.53 7.01
C VAL A 23 -17.06 -10.72 7.20
N LEU A 24 -17.04 -9.45 6.78
CA LEU A 24 -15.83 -8.63 6.81
C LEU A 24 -15.54 -7.99 8.18
N GLN A 25 -16.54 -7.90 9.06
CA GLN A 25 -16.41 -7.20 10.35
C GLN A 25 -16.90 -8.02 11.54
N THR A 26 -18.18 -8.39 11.59
CA THR A 26 -18.78 -8.96 12.81
C THR A 26 -18.20 -10.33 13.17
N ASN A 27 -18.09 -11.21 12.17
CA ASN A 27 -17.60 -12.58 12.32
C ASN A 27 -16.29 -12.80 11.55
N PHE A 28 -15.47 -11.75 11.41
CA PHE A 28 -14.24 -11.81 10.62
C PHE A 28 -13.30 -12.95 11.06
N ALA A 29 -13.27 -13.30 12.34
CA ALA A 29 -12.47 -14.42 12.85
C ALA A 29 -12.82 -15.77 12.20
N SER A 30 -14.03 -15.96 11.67
CA SER A 30 -14.41 -17.16 10.91
C SER A 30 -14.09 -17.07 9.41
N PHE A 31 -13.84 -15.86 8.88
CA PHE A 31 -13.68 -15.58 7.45
C PHE A 31 -12.37 -14.85 7.13
N HIS A 32 -11.35 -14.97 7.99
CA HIS A 32 -10.09 -14.24 7.87
C HIS A 32 -9.07 -14.89 6.92
N GLU A 33 -9.36 -16.09 6.41
CA GLU A 33 -8.54 -16.71 5.37
C GLU A 33 -8.88 -16.12 3.99
N ASN A 34 -7.87 -15.63 3.28
CA ASN A 34 -8.03 -15.13 1.91
C ASN A 34 -8.17 -16.29 0.92
N CYS A 35 -8.72 -16.01 -0.27
CA CYS A 35 -9.13 -17.03 -1.24
C CYS A 35 -8.04 -18.01 -1.73
N ARG A 36 -6.74 -17.67 -1.60
CA ARG A 36 -5.64 -18.48 -2.19
C ARG A 36 -4.48 -18.61 -1.21
N LYS A 37 -4.05 -19.85 -0.97
CA LYS A 37 -2.82 -20.16 -0.23
C LYS A 37 -1.66 -20.25 -1.22
N VAL A 38 -0.52 -19.69 -0.84
CA VAL A 38 0.70 -19.66 -1.67
C VAL A 38 1.77 -20.46 -0.95
N ASP A 39 2.43 -21.37 -1.67
CA ASP A 39 3.56 -22.13 -1.12
C ASP A 39 4.79 -21.20 -1.02
N PRO A 40 5.28 -20.90 0.20
CA PRO A 40 6.44 -20.04 0.38
C PRO A 40 7.73 -20.58 -0.24
N LYS A 41 7.82 -21.88 -0.53
CA LYS A 41 8.99 -22.48 -1.18
C LYS A 41 9.01 -22.20 -2.68
N LEU A 42 7.83 -22.09 -3.30
CA LEU A 42 7.70 -21.82 -4.73
C LEU A 42 7.74 -20.32 -5.01
N ASP A 43 7.05 -19.52 -4.19
CA ASP A 43 7.06 -18.06 -4.30
C ASP A 43 7.13 -17.39 -2.92
N PRO A 44 8.33 -17.15 -2.39
CA PRO A 44 8.49 -16.50 -1.09
C PRO A 44 7.98 -15.05 -1.12
N LEU A 45 8.06 -14.34 -2.24
CA LEU A 45 7.67 -12.94 -2.32
C LEU A 45 6.15 -12.79 -2.18
N VAL A 46 5.39 -13.58 -2.95
CA VAL A 46 3.93 -13.56 -2.91
C VAL A 46 3.40 -14.11 -1.58
N ALA A 47 4.09 -15.09 -0.98
CA ALA A 47 3.69 -15.64 0.32
C ALA A 47 3.71 -14.61 1.47
N TYR A 48 4.53 -13.54 1.38
CA TYR A 48 4.54 -12.45 2.36
C TYR A 48 3.53 -11.34 2.06
N ASN A 49 2.85 -11.38 0.91
CA ASN A 49 1.87 -10.37 0.57
C ASN A 49 0.64 -10.44 1.53
N PRO A 50 0.13 -9.31 2.04
CA PRO A 50 -1.05 -9.27 2.91
C PRO A 50 -2.33 -9.88 2.32
N PHE A 51 -2.43 -10.03 0.98
CA PHE A 51 -3.58 -10.67 0.33
C PHE A 51 -3.51 -12.20 0.32
N PHE A 52 -2.34 -12.80 0.57
CA PHE A 52 -2.16 -14.26 0.55
C PHE A 52 -1.71 -14.82 1.90
N SER A 53 -1.15 -13.99 2.77
CA SER A 53 -0.83 -14.38 4.15
C SER A 53 -2.10 -14.47 5.01
N THR A 54 -2.09 -15.38 5.97
CA THR A 54 -3.16 -15.56 6.97
C THR A 54 -2.58 -15.69 8.38
N GLY A 55 -3.45 -15.72 9.39
CA GLY A 55 -3.07 -15.91 10.80
C GLY A 55 -2.08 -14.88 11.33
N GLU A 56 -1.14 -15.30 12.16
CA GLU A 56 -0.17 -14.42 12.83
C GLU A 56 0.75 -13.66 11.84
N LYS A 57 1.11 -14.29 10.72
CA LYS A 57 1.91 -13.66 9.67
C LYS A 57 1.19 -12.45 9.09
N TRP A 58 -0.10 -12.62 8.75
CA TRP A 58 -0.94 -11.52 8.29
C TRP A 58 -1.11 -10.45 9.35
N MET A 59 -1.40 -10.83 10.60
CA MET A 59 -1.55 -9.88 11.71
C MET A 59 -0.30 -9.04 11.93
N THR A 60 0.88 -9.66 11.87
CA THR A 60 2.17 -8.98 12.03
C THR A 60 2.47 -8.04 10.86
N GLY A 61 2.26 -8.51 9.62
CA GLY A 61 2.42 -7.68 8.42
C GLY A 61 1.46 -6.49 8.40
N ARG A 62 0.18 -6.72 8.72
CA ARG A 62 -0.85 -5.68 8.81
C ARG A 62 -0.51 -4.64 9.87
N LYS A 63 -0.06 -5.05 11.07
CA LYS A 63 0.38 -4.10 12.11
C LYS A 63 1.46 -3.16 11.56
N ARG A 64 2.49 -3.69 10.91
CA ARG A 64 3.56 -2.87 10.29
C ARG A 64 3.01 -1.90 9.25
N LEU A 65 2.12 -2.37 8.38
CA LEU A 65 1.49 -1.55 7.35
C LEU A 65 0.64 -0.42 7.97
N THR A 66 -0.19 -0.73 8.98
CA THR A 66 -1.00 0.28 9.67
C THR A 66 -0.15 1.39 10.28
N TYR A 67 1.00 1.05 10.88
CA TYR A 67 1.93 2.07 11.40
C TYR A 67 2.52 2.96 10.30
N ALA A 68 2.72 2.42 9.09
CA ALA A 68 3.17 3.19 7.94
C ALA A 68 2.13 4.22 7.44
N PHE A 69 0.85 4.05 7.78
CA PHE A 69 -0.23 4.98 7.42
C PHE A 69 -0.74 5.83 8.60
N SER A 70 0.12 6.10 9.58
CA SER A 70 -0.21 7.09 10.62
C SER A 70 -0.47 8.48 10.04
N SER A 71 -1.24 9.32 10.74
CA SER A 71 -1.56 10.68 10.27
C SER A 71 -0.33 11.54 9.96
N MET A 72 0.78 11.34 10.68
CA MET A 72 2.04 12.05 10.40
C MET A 72 2.64 11.59 9.07
N ARG A 73 2.73 10.28 8.84
CA ARG A 73 3.27 9.73 7.58
C ARG A 73 2.38 10.08 6.39
N LEU A 74 1.06 10.10 6.56
CA LEU A 74 0.14 10.58 5.53
C LEU A 74 0.38 12.05 5.14
N LYS A 75 0.74 12.91 6.10
CA LYS A 75 1.15 14.29 5.79
C LYS A 75 2.43 14.32 4.96
N THR A 76 3.43 13.51 5.30
CA THR A 76 4.67 13.39 4.51
C THR A 76 4.42 12.85 3.11
N LEU A 77 3.54 11.86 2.97
CA LEU A 77 3.09 11.35 1.67
C LEU A 77 2.40 12.44 0.84
N LEU A 78 1.56 13.27 1.47
CA LEU A 78 0.92 14.40 0.79
C LEU A 78 1.94 15.40 0.21
N GLU A 79 3.02 15.69 0.93
CA GLU A 79 4.09 16.55 0.40
C GLU A 79 4.79 15.90 -0.80
N SER A 80 5.00 14.59 -0.77
CA SER A 80 5.56 13.84 -1.92
C SER A 80 4.62 13.89 -3.13
N VAL A 81 3.31 13.74 -2.89
CA VAL A 81 2.28 13.87 -3.93
C VAL A 81 2.32 15.26 -4.58
N LYS A 82 2.39 16.34 -3.78
CA LYS A 82 2.47 17.71 -4.31
C LYS A 82 3.68 17.93 -5.22
N LEU A 83 4.86 17.44 -4.81
CA LEU A 83 6.07 17.55 -5.61
C LEU A 83 5.94 16.83 -6.95
N VAL A 84 5.45 15.59 -6.93
CA VAL A 84 5.24 14.81 -8.16
C VAL A 84 4.13 15.42 -9.03
N CYS A 85 3.08 16.02 -8.43
CA CYS A 85 2.07 16.77 -9.17
C CYS A 85 2.68 17.95 -9.94
N ALA A 86 3.57 18.73 -9.32
CA ALA A 86 4.24 19.84 -10.00
C ALA A 86 5.13 19.35 -11.17
N GLU A 87 5.84 18.23 -10.99
CA GLU A 87 6.60 17.61 -12.08
C GLU A 87 5.69 17.09 -13.21
N PHE A 88 4.53 16.53 -12.83
CA PHE A 88 3.53 16.02 -13.75
C PHE A 88 2.89 17.13 -14.58
N GLU A 89 2.51 18.25 -13.97
CA GLU A 89 2.04 19.46 -14.65
C GLU A 89 3.10 19.95 -15.64
N GLY A 90 4.35 20.11 -15.21
CA GLY A 90 5.43 20.52 -16.09
C GLY A 90 5.70 19.53 -17.23
N PHE A 91 5.46 18.23 -17.03
CA PHE A 91 5.52 17.24 -18.10
C PHE A 91 4.39 17.42 -19.12
N LEU A 92 3.16 17.67 -18.65
CA LEU A 92 2.00 17.93 -19.51
C LEU A 92 2.17 19.22 -20.32
N ASP A 93 2.64 20.29 -19.68
CA ASP A 93 2.92 21.56 -20.35
C ASP A 93 3.96 21.40 -21.46
N LYS A 94 5.03 20.64 -21.19
CA LYS A 94 6.05 20.33 -22.22
C LYS A 94 5.49 19.48 -23.35
N LYS A 95 4.59 18.54 -23.06
CA LYS A 95 3.93 17.70 -24.06
C LYS A 95 2.94 18.48 -24.92
N LEU A 96 2.25 19.45 -24.35
CA LEU A 96 1.40 20.38 -25.09
C LEU A 96 2.23 21.35 -25.93
N GLY A 97 3.29 21.92 -25.37
CA GLY A 97 4.19 22.84 -26.06
C GLY A 97 3.43 24.03 -26.66
N LYS A 98 3.50 24.18 -27.99
CA LYS A 98 2.71 25.17 -28.75
C LYS A 98 1.48 24.56 -29.44
N ALA A 99 1.28 23.26 -29.31
CA ALA A 99 0.14 22.59 -29.93
C ALA A 99 -1.15 22.95 -29.18
N ALA A 100 -2.26 23.03 -29.91
CA ALA A 100 -3.56 23.31 -29.30
C ALA A 100 -4.11 22.11 -28.50
N LYS A 101 -3.67 20.89 -28.82
CA LYS A 101 -4.14 19.63 -28.22
C LYS A 101 -3.02 18.60 -28.23
N VAL A 102 -3.07 17.66 -27.29
CA VAL A 102 -2.17 16.50 -27.19
C VAL A 102 -2.98 15.24 -26.90
N GLU A 103 -2.62 14.13 -27.53
CA GLU A 103 -3.19 12.81 -27.24
C GLU A 103 -2.27 12.06 -26.26
N LEU A 104 -2.85 11.47 -25.22
CA LEU A 104 -2.11 10.82 -24.14
C LEU A 104 -2.73 9.47 -23.80
N GLU A 105 -1.88 8.45 -23.64
CA GLU A 105 -2.29 7.15 -23.12
C GLU A 105 -2.34 7.23 -21.59
N LEU A 106 -3.56 7.28 -21.04
CA LEU A 106 -3.80 7.57 -19.63
C LEU A 106 -3.33 6.45 -18.69
N LYS A 107 -3.41 5.17 -19.09
CA LYS A 107 -3.01 4.05 -18.24
C LYS A 107 -1.52 4.11 -17.91
N SER A 108 -0.68 4.30 -18.92
CA SER A 108 0.77 4.44 -18.80
C SER A 108 1.14 5.73 -18.10
N LEU A 109 0.42 6.82 -18.38
CA LEU A 109 0.64 8.11 -17.73
C LEU A 109 0.42 8.04 -16.22
N PHE A 110 -0.76 7.59 -15.78
CA PHE A 110 -1.06 7.51 -14.35
C PHE A 110 -0.30 6.39 -13.64
N SER A 111 0.04 5.29 -14.33
CA SER A 111 0.92 4.26 -13.77
C SER A 111 2.30 4.82 -13.41
N ARG A 112 2.89 5.66 -14.28
CA ARG A 112 4.16 6.34 -13.99
C ARG A 112 4.04 7.36 -12.87
N TYR A 113 2.96 8.15 -12.87
CA TYR A 113 2.68 9.12 -11.81
C TYR A 113 2.61 8.45 -10.43
N THR A 114 1.80 7.40 -10.27
CA THR A 114 1.68 6.67 -9.00
C THR A 114 3.00 6.02 -8.58
N ALA A 115 3.76 5.47 -9.53
CA ALA A 115 5.09 4.92 -9.25
C ALA A 115 6.08 6.00 -8.76
N GLN A 116 6.04 7.20 -9.34
CA GLN A 116 6.87 8.32 -8.91
C GLN A 116 6.50 8.80 -7.50
N VAL A 117 5.21 8.93 -7.19
CA VAL A 117 4.75 9.30 -5.83
C VAL A 117 5.35 8.35 -4.78
N ASN A 118 5.27 7.05 -5.03
CA ASN A 118 5.83 6.04 -4.13
C ASN A 118 7.36 6.16 -4.03
N GLY A 119 8.06 6.31 -5.16
CA GLY A 119 9.52 6.45 -5.18
C GLY A 119 10.04 7.71 -4.48
N TYR A 120 9.32 8.84 -4.58
CA TYR A 120 9.66 10.06 -3.85
C TYR A 120 9.40 9.92 -2.35
N HIS A 121 8.29 9.29 -1.96
CA HIS A 121 7.99 9.04 -0.56
C HIS A 121 9.10 8.19 0.11
N ASP A 122 9.57 7.12 -0.55
CA ASP A 122 10.64 6.29 -0.01
C ASP A 122 11.97 7.06 0.15
N LYS A 123 12.30 7.94 -0.81
CA LYS A 123 13.46 8.83 -0.70
C LYS A 123 13.31 9.78 0.50
N VAL A 124 12.13 10.37 0.67
CA VAL A 124 11.83 11.29 1.76
C VAL A 124 11.89 10.58 3.12
N GLU A 125 11.28 9.40 3.27
CA GLU A 125 11.38 8.60 4.51
C GLU A 125 12.82 8.16 4.80
N THR A 126 13.61 7.81 3.76
CA THR A 126 15.02 7.47 3.91
C THR A 126 15.84 8.64 4.43
N ILE A 127 15.59 9.85 3.89
CA ILE A 127 16.20 11.09 4.36
C ILE A 127 15.77 11.37 5.81
N PHE A 128 14.48 11.35 6.12
CA PHE A 128 13.99 11.55 7.48
C PHE A 128 14.61 10.55 8.47
N THR A 129 14.74 9.28 8.10
CA THR A 129 15.38 8.27 8.95
C THR A 129 16.89 8.53 9.11
N LYS A 130 17.57 8.97 8.05
CA LYS A 130 19.00 9.29 8.10
C LYS A 130 19.31 10.51 8.98
N TYR A 131 18.45 11.53 8.97
CA TYR A 131 18.66 12.79 9.69
C TYR A 131 18.01 12.81 11.09
N ASN A 132 16.90 12.10 11.32
CA ASN A 132 16.24 12.01 12.64
C ASN A 132 16.46 10.68 13.36
N GLY A 133 17.09 9.68 12.71
CA GLY A 133 17.37 8.35 13.27
C GLY A 133 18.80 8.16 13.77
N GLN A 134 19.52 9.23 14.11
CA GLN A 134 20.69 9.11 14.99
C GLN A 134 20.21 8.54 16.34
N PRO A 135 20.75 7.41 16.83
CA PRO A 135 20.40 6.95 18.16
C PRO A 135 20.78 8.04 19.16
N LYS A 136 19.82 8.50 19.97
CA LYS A 136 20.13 9.29 21.16
C LYS A 136 21.06 8.43 22.01
N ASN A 137 22.34 8.78 21.98
CA ASN A 137 23.41 8.18 22.79
C ASN A 137 23.08 8.43 24.27
N HIS A 138 22.22 7.60 24.87
CA HIS A 138 22.08 7.51 26.32
C HIS A 138 23.22 6.65 26.86
N SER A 139 24.43 7.20 26.76
CA SER A 139 25.63 6.65 27.36
C SER A 139 26.59 7.80 27.56
N LYS A 140 26.47 8.46 28.72
CA LYS A 140 27.60 8.87 29.58
C LYS A 140 27.10 9.67 30.79
N ARG A 141 27.65 9.27 31.95
CA ARG A 141 27.75 9.98 33.24
C ARG A 141 26.50 9.80 34.11
N TRP A 142 26.59 9.13 35.27
CA TRP A 142 27.45 9.51 36.39
C TRP A 142 28.10 8.32 37.12
N ILE A 143 29.42 8.40 37.30
CA ILE A 143 30.11 7.90 38.49
C ILE A 143 29.98 9.03 39.53
N ARG A 144 29.41 8.70 40.69
CA ARG A 144 29.94 8.99 42.02
C ARG A 144 29.34 7.98 42.99
#